data_AF-A0A498SSL1-F1
#
_entry.id   AF-A0A498SSL1-F1
#
_cell.length_a   1.000
_cell.length_b   1.000
_cell.length_c   1.000
_cell.angle_alpha   90.00
_cell.angle_beta   90.00
_cell.angle_gamma   90.00
#
_symmetry.space_group_name_H-M   'P 1'
#
loop_
_entity.id
_entity.type
_entity.pdbx_description
1 polymer ?
#
loop_
_entity_poly.entity_id
_entity_poly.type
_entity_poly.pdbx_seq_one_letter_code
_entity_poly.pdbx_strand_id
1 'polypeptide(L)'
;MFNEQYVFVPLMERKDLCPECIELLNQEWPRSVGARENTLRKSLNLTPPMSFVVVDKKTDKLVGHARLCPLPAISQSCWIESVIISSNLRGKGLGCWLMAQLEDKARKFGFNKAYLSSKNKQGFYAKCGYSTCGPVFNVGANTALFERFGLGRSFSSAFNESCNVC
;
A
#
# COMPACT_ATOMS: atom_id res chain seq x y z
N MET A 1 -16.60 14.23 -11.03
CA MET A 1 -16.36 12.90 -10.38
C MET A 1 -14.86 12.62 -10.34
N PHE A 2 -14.29 12.00 -9.29
CA PHE A 2 -12.82 11.77 -9.22
C PHE A 2 -12.25 11.05 -10.45
N ASN A 3 -13.00 10.11 -11.01
CA ASN A 3 -12.65 9.38 -12.24
C ASN A 3 -12.48 10.29 -13.48
N GLU A 4 -13.06 11.49 -13.48
CA GLU A 4 -12.90 12.44 -14.59
C GLU A 4 -11.55 13.18 -14.49
N GLN A 5 -11.15 13.55 -13.27
CA GLN A 5 -9.94 14.34 -13.03
C GLN A 5 -8.69 13.49 -12.81
N TYR A 6 -8.82 12.33 -12.19
CA TYR A 6 -7.69 11.50 -11.79
C TYR A 6 -7.72 10.16 -12.50
N VAL A 7 -6.52 9.62 -12.75
CA VAL A 7 -6.34 8.26 -13.25
C VAL A 7 -5.55 7.47 -12.21
N PHE A 8 -5.95 6.22 -12.01
CA PHE A 8 -5.27 5.26 -11.15
C PHE A 8 -4.66 4.16 -12.01
N VAL A 9 -3.32 4.10 -12.05
CA VAL A 9 -2.56 3.22 -12.94
C VAL A 9 -1.44 2.49 -12.20
N PRO A 10 -1.03 1.29 -12.64
CA PRO A 10 0.19 0.66 -12.15
C PRO A 10 1.41 1.57 -12.36
N LEU A 11 2.31 1.64 -11.36
CA LEU A 11 3.57 2.37 -11.50
C LEU A 11 4.44 1.79 -12.64
N MET A 12 4.28 0.51 -12.96
CA MET A 12 4.94 -0.14 -14.11
C MET A 12 4.60 0.53 -15.46
N GLU A 13 3.42 1.15 -15.58
CA GLU A 13 2.98 1.89 -16.79
C GLU A 13 3.42 3.36 -16.77
N ARG A 14 3.86 3.88 -15.61
CA ARG A 14 4.33 5.26 -15.39
C ARG A 14 5.66 5.28 -14.64
N LYS A 15 6.64 4.54 -15.16
CA LYS A 15 7.99 4.44 -14.55
C LYS A 15 8.70 5.79 -14.49
N ASP A 16 8.35 6.69 -15.40
CA ASP A 16 8.78 8.09 -15.39
C ASP A 16 8.48 8.79 -14.05
N LEU A 17 7.43 8.38 -13.34
CA LEU A 17 7.03 8.95 -12.04
C LEU A 17 7.74 8.33 -10.82
N CYS A 18 8.76 7.47 -11.02
CA CYS A 18 9.48 6.88 -9.89
C CYS A 18 10.15 7.93 -9.00
N PRO A 19 10.86 8.95 -9.52
CA PRO A 19 11.45 10.00 -8.69
C PRO A 19 10.40 10.73 -7.84
N GLU A 20 9.27 11.12 -8.43
CA GLU A 20 8.17 11.80 -7.74
C GLU A 20 7.53 10.90 -6.67
N CYS A 21 7.44 9.59 -6.91
CA CYS A 21 6.99 8.64 -5.89
C CYS A 21 7.93 8.60 -4.68
N ILE A 22 9.25 8.63 -4.92
CA ILE A 22 10.26 8.66 -3.86
C ILE A 22 10.09 9.93 -3.04
N GLU A 23 9.98 11.08 -3.69
CA GLU A 23 9.76 12.38 -3.05
C GLU A 23 8.48 12.38 -2.21
N LEU A 24 7.34 12.01 -2.79
CA LEU A 24 6.05 11.97 -2.11
C LEU A 24 6.08 11.06 -0.88
N LEU A 25 6.65 9.85 -1.00
CA LEU A 25 6.74 8.91 0.12
C LEU A 25 7.66 9.41 1.23
N ASN A 26 8.74 10.11 0.88
CA ASN A 26 9.68 10.67 1.84
C ASN A 26 9.15 11.90 2.57
N GLN A 27 8.13 12.59 2.04
CA GLN A 27 7.44 13.65 2.79
C GLN A 27 6.74 13.13 4.05
N GLU A 28 6.26 11.89 4.05
CA GLU A 28 5.55 11.30 5.21
C GLU A 28 6.44 10.31 5.98
N TRP A 29 7.26 9.51 5.29
CA TRP A 29 8.11 8.50 5.90
C TRP A 29 9.55 8.64 5.40
N PRO A 30 10.38 9.53 5.96
CA PRO A 30 11.74 9.76 5.46
C PRO A 30 12.60 8.48 5.43
N ARG A 31 13.19 8.18 4.26
CA ARG A 31 14.15 7.09 4.02
C ARG A 31 15.18 7.55 2.99
N SER A 32 16.32 6.87 2.89
CA SER A 32 17.28 7.15 1.82
C SER A 32 16.68 6.87 0.44
N VAL A 33 17.11 7.63 -0.57
CA VAL A 33 16.68 7.47 -1.96
C VAL A 33 16.92 6.04 -2.44
N GLY A 34 18.11 5.49 -2.23
CA GLY A 34 18.43 4.10 -2.60
C GLY A 34 17.54 3.04 -1.93
N ALA A 35 17.09 3.26 -0.69
CA ALA A 35 16.13 2.35 -0.05
C ALA A 35 14.73 2.42 -0.70
N ARG A 36 14.32 3.62 -1.14
CA ARG A 36 13.08 3.82 -1.88
C ARG A 36 13.15 3.22 -3.28
N GLU A 37 14.22 3.47 -4.01
CA GLU A 37 14.48 2.87 -5.33
C GLU A 37 14.43 1.35 -5.27
N ASN A 38 15.10 0.73 -4.28
CA ASN A 38 15.05 -0.71 -4.13
C ASN A 38 13.63 -1.24 -3.85
N THR A 39 12.82 -0.48 -3.12
CA THR A 39 11.42 -0.84 -2.85
C THR A 39 10.53 -0.68 -4.08
N LEU A 40 10.66 0.44 -4.80
CA LEU A 40 9.91 0.69 -6.03
C LEU A 40 10.29 -0.30 -7.13
N ARG A 41 11.58 -0.63 -7.28
CA ARG A 41 12.05 -1.65 -8.23
C ARG A 41 11.38 -3.01 -8.01
N LYS A 42 11.15 -3.40 -6.76
CA LYS A 42 10.41 -4.63 -6.39
C LYS A 42 8.90 -4.54 -6.62
N SER A 43 8.41 -3.38 -7.04
CA SER A 43 6.98 -3.07 -7.21
C SER A 43 6.64 -2.67 -8.65
N LEU A 44 7.63 -2.64 -9.55
CA LEU A 44 7.47 -2.46 -11.00
C LEU A 44 7.09 -3.80 -11.64
N ASN A 45 5.94 -4.33 -11.25
CA ASN A 45 5.42 -5.63 -11.70
C ASN A 45 4.01 -5.49 -12.28
N LEU A 46 3.61 -6.47 -13.09
CA LEU A 46 2.23 -6.60 -13.59
C LEU A 46 1.32 -7.40 -12.64
N THR A 47 1.92 -8.07 -11.65
CA THR A 47 1.22 -8.81 -10.59
C THR A 47 1.78 -8.40 -9.22
N PRO A 48 0.98 -8.52 -8.13
CA PRO A 48 1.45 -8.23 -6.78
C PRO A 48 2.71 -9.03 -6.39
N PRO A 49 3.71 -8.45 -5.71
CA PRO A 49 3.70 -7.10 -5.14
C PRO A 49 3.87 -6.00 -6.20
N MET A 50 3.00 -4.99 -6.17
CA MET A 50 3.02 -3.90 -7.16
C MET A 50 2.56 -2.57 -6.57
N SER A 51 3.09 -1.48 -7.12
CA SER A 51 2.69 -0.11 -6.76
C SER A 51 1.71 0.46 -7.77
N PHE A 52 0.81 1.30 -7.29
CA PHE A 52 -0.10 2.09 -8.09
C PHE A 52 0.11 3.58 -7.78
N VAL A 53 -0.14 4.40 -8.78
CA VAL A 53 -0.07 5.85 -8.70
C VAL A 53 -1.39 6.47 -9.09
N VAL A 54 -1.70 7.60 -8.46
CA VAL A 54 -2.79 8.48 -8.87
C VAL A 54 -2.18 9.68 -9.57
N VAL A 55 -2.63 9.96 -10.78
CA VAL A 55 -2.14 11.07 -11.60
C VAL A 55 -3.30 11.99 -11.95
N ASP A 56 -3.10 13.30 -11.81
CA ASP A 56 -4.06 14.31 -12.29
C ASP A 56 -3.99 14.41 -13.81
N LYS A 57 -5.10 14.12 -14.50
CA LYS A 57 -5.13 14.06 -15.98
C LYS A 57 -4.89 15.39 -16.67
N LYS A 58 -5.13 16.52 -16.00
CA LYS A 58 -4.93 17.85 -16.59
C LYS A 58 -3.48 18.30 -16.50
N THR A 59 -2.82 17.98 -15.39
CA THR A 59 -1.46 18.46 -15.10
C THR A 59 -0.38 17.40 -15.30
N ASP A 60 -0.78 16.14 -15.50
CA ASP A 60 0.07 14.95 -15.53
C ASP A 60 0.96 14.77 -14.29
N LYS A 61 0.53 15.33 -13.15
CA LYS A 61 1.28 15.27 -11.89
C LYS A 61 0.86 14.10 -11.02
N LEU A 62 1.83 13.46 -10.38
CA LEU A 62 1.61 12.50 -9.32
C LEU A 62 0.90 13.17 -8.13
N VAL A 63 -0.21 12.59 -7.69
CA VAL A 63 -0.98 13.08 -6.54
C VAL A 63 -1.22 12.04 -5.46
N GLY A 64 -0.86 10.78 -5.70
CA GLY A 64 -1.03 9.72 -4.72
C GLY A 64 -0.29 8.44 -5.09
N HIS A 65 -0.04 7.61 -4.08
CA HIS A 65 0.61 6.31 -4.21
C HIS A 65 -0.05 5.31 -3.26
N ALA A 66 -0.13 4.05 -3.67
CA ALA A 66 -0.42 2.93 -2.78
C ALA A 66 0.28 1.67 -3.30
N ARG A 67 0.56 0.73 -2.40
CA ARG A 67 1.19 -0.54 -2.74
C ARG A 67 0.36 -1.72 -2.28
N LEU A 68 0.23 -2.70 -3.16
CA LEU A 68 -0.48 -3.96 -2.94
C LEU A 68 0.52 -5.12 -2.94
N CYS A 69 0.56 -5.87 -1.84
CA CYS A 69 1.44 -7.02 -1.66
C CYS A 69 0.60 -8.28 -1.36
N PRO A 70 0.96 -9.47 -1.86
CA PRO A 70 0.37 -10.72 -1.38
C PRO A 70 0.63 -10.90 0.12
N LEU A 71 -0.25 -11.60 0.83
CA LEU A 71 -0.04 -12.02 2.21
C LEU A 71 -0.04 -13.57 2.29
N PRO A 72 1.09 -14.24 2.00
CA PRO A 72 1.12 -15.70 1.83
C PRO A 72 0.63 -16.51 3.05
N ALA A 73 0.80 -15.95 4.25
CA ALA A 73 0.36 -16.58 5.50
C ALA A 73 -1.17 -16.68 5.63
N ILE A 74 -1.95 -15.93 4.84
CA ILE A 74 -3.41 -15.93 4.89
C ILE A 74 -3.96 -16.08 3.46
N SER A 75 -4.67 -17.17 3.22
CA SER A 75 -5.23 -17.48 1.90
C SER A 75 -6.07 -16.32 1.34
N GLN A 76 -5.94 -16.08 0.03
CA GLN A 76 -6.69 -15.05 -0.72
C GLN A 76 -6.63 -13.64 -0.08
N SER A 77 -5.55 -13.36 0.66
CA SER A 77 -5.40 -12.08 1.35
C SER A 77 -4.21 -11.28 0.82
N CYS A 78 -4.34 -9.96 0.90
CA CYS A 78 -3.28 -9.02 0.54
C CYS A 78 -2.96 -8.05 1.68
N TRP A 79 -1.76 -7.50 1.62
CA TRP A 79 -1.31 -6.40 2.45
C TRP A 79 -1.28 -5.10 1.64
N ILE A 80 -1.94 -4.07 2.16
CA ILE A 80 -1.91 -2.71 1.61
C ILE A 80 -0.94 -1.88 2.44
N GLU A 81 -0.03 -1.20 1.77
CA GLU A 81 0.96 -0.34 2.42
C GLU A 81 1.26 0.92 1.63
N SER A 82 1.94 1.86 2.29
CA SER A 82 2.41 3.12 1.67
C SER A 82 1.31 3.92 0.97
N VAL A 83 0.10 3.94 1.54
CA VAL A 83 -1.04 4.71 1.02
C VAL A 83 -0.86 6.19 1.36
N ILE A 84 -0.75 7.04 0.36
CA ILE A 84 -0.52 8.47 0.53
C ILE A 84 -1.18 9.28 -0.57
N ILE A 85 -1.71 10.45 -0.20
CA ILE A 85 -2.17 11.51 -1.10
C ILE A 85 -1.36 12.77 -0.80
N SER A 86 -1.01 13.52 -1.86
CA SER A 86 -0.35 14.82 -1.74
C SER A 86 -1.07 15.72 -0.74
N SER A 87 -0.32 16.39 0.13
CA SER A 87 -0.85 17.10 1.30
C SER A 87 -1.92 18.14 0.97
N ASN A 88 -1.76 18.86 -0.14
CA ASN A 88 -2.69 19.87 -0.68
C ASN A 88 -4.03 19.30 -1.20
N LEU A 89 -4.15 17.97 -1.33
CA LEU A 89 -5.35 17.28 -1.79
C LEU A 89 -6.00 16.42 -0.70
N ARG A 90 -5.44 16.40 0.51
CA ARG A 90 -6.02 15.71 1.67
C ARG A 90 -7.33 16.39 2.12
N GLY A 91 -8.17 15.63 2.82
CA GLY A 91 -9.48 16.13 3.31
C GLY A 91 -10.58 16.24 2.26
N LYS A 92 -10.30 15.94 0.98
CA LYS A 92 -11.25 16.06 -0.12
C LYS A 92 -11.95 14.75 -0.50
N GLY A 93 -11.65 13.63 0.18
CA GLY A 93 -12.20 12.30 -0.14
C GLY A 93 -11.37 11.47 -1.13
N LEU A 94 -10.31 12.04 -1.73
CA LEU A 94 -9.46 11.35 -2.71
C LEU A 94 -8.77 10.09 -2.14
N GLY A 95 -8.46 10.07 -0.84
CA GLY A 95 -7.91 8.89 -0.18
C GLY A 95 -8.88 7.71 -0.14
N CYS A 96 -10.17 7.96 0.14
CA CYS A 96 -11.20 6.91 0.11
C CYS A 96 -11.39 6.38 -1.31
N TRP A 97 -11.35 7.27 -2.30
CA TRP A 97 -11.38 6.89 -3.71
C TRP A 97 -10.17 6.01 -4.08
N LEU A 98 -8.95 6.37 -3.67
CA LEU A 98 -7.75 5.56 -3.88
C LEU A 98 -7.90 4.15 -3.27
N MET A 99 -8.41 4.05 -2.05
CA MET A 99 -8.67 2.75 -1.41
C MET A 99 -9.66 1.91 -2.21
N ALA A 100 -10.78 2.48 -2.65
CA ALA A 100 -11.77 1.77 -3.47
C ALA A 100 -11.16 1.23 -4.79
N GLN A 101 -10.36 2.05 -5.48
CA GLN A 101 -9.66 1.63 -6.70
C GLN A 101 -8.66 0.49 -6.45
N LEU A 102 -7.96 0.55 -5.31
CA LEU A 102 -6.99 -0.46 -4.91
C LEU A 102 -7.67 -1.78 -4.55
N GLU A 103 -8.79 -1.74 -3.83
CA GLU A 103 -9.61 -2.90 -3.49
C GLU A 103 -10.22 -3.56 -4.75
N ASP A 104 -10.68 -2.76 -5.72
CA ASP A 104 -11.14 -3.27 -7.02
C ASP A 104 -10.03 -4.02 -7.76
N LYS A 105 -8.79 -3.53 -7.72
CA LYS A 105 -7.64 -4.26 -8.27
C LYS A 105 -7.32 -5.51 -7.46
N ALA A 106 -7.35 -5.44 -6.14
CA ALA A 106 -7.10 -6.59 -5.29
C ALA A 106 -8.09 -7.74 -5.60
N ARG A 107 -9.38 -7.42 -5.74
CA ARG A 107 -10.43 -8.38 -6.17
C ARG A 107 -10.10 -9.03 -7.52
N LYS A 108 -9.63 -8.25 -8.50
CA LYS A 108 -9.22 -8.76 -9.83
C LYS A 108 -8.02 -9.70 -9.77
N PHE A 109 -7.17 -9.60 -8.75
CA PHE A 109 -6.09 -10.55 -8.48
C PHE A 109 -6.52 -11.75 -7.62
N GLY A 110 -7.82 -11.86 -7.29
CA GLY A 110 -8.36 -12.98 -6.51
C GLY A 110 -8.23 -12.82 -5.00
N PHE A 111 -7.89 -11.61 -4.52
CA PHE A 111 -7.92 -11.34 -3.08
C PHE A 111 -9.35 -10.99 -2.63
N ASN A 112 -9.79 -11.61 -1.54
CA ASN A 112 -11.08 -11.34 -0.90
C ASN A 112 -10.94 -10.61 0.44
N LYS A 113 -9.72 -10.45 0.94
CA LYS A 113 -9.44 -9.75 2.19
C LYS A 113 -8.17 -8.90 2.09
N ALA A 114 -8.24 -7.68 2.59
CA ALA A 114 -7.13 -6.75 2.61
C ALA A 114 -6.77 -6.40 4.05
N TYR A 115 -5.48 -6.39 4.36
CA TYR A 115 -4.95 -6.02 5.65
C TYR A 115 -4.01 -4.84 5.51
N LEU A 116 -3.96 -3.98 6.51
CA LEU A 116 -2.94 -2.95 6.62
C LEU A 116 -2.67 -2.61 8.08
N SER A 117 -1.53 -1.97 8.32
CA SER A 117 -1.16 -1.46 9.63
C SER A 117 -1.21 0.07 9.64
N SER A 118 -1.82 0.63 10.69
CA SER A 118 -1.90 2.07 10.89
C SER A 118 -1.67 2.44 12.35
N LYS A 119 -0.83 3.46 12.57
CA LYS A 119 -0.62 4.04 13.91
C LYS A 119 -1.71 5.03 14.31
N ASN A 120 -2.09 5.93 13.40
CA ASN A 120 -2.91 7.11 13.73
C ASN A 120 -3.96 7.47 12.65
N LYS A 121 -4.29 6.55 11.73
CA LYS A 121 -5.27 6.78 10.66
C LYS A 121 -6.45 5.81 10.71
N GLN A 122 -6.74 5.21 11.87
CA GLN A 122 -7.85 4.25 12.03
C GLN A 122 -9.19 4.88 11.61
N GLY A 123 -9.45 6.14 12.00
CA GLY A 123 -10.67 6.84 11.60
C GLY A 123 -10.79 7.12 10.09
N PHE A 124 -9.67 7.17 9.35
CA PHE A 124 -9.70 7.24 7.90
C PHE A 124 -10.06 5.88 7.30
N TYR A 125 -9.43 4.81 7.77
CA TYR A 125 -9.70 3.45 7.26
C TYR A 125 -11.11 2.97 7.63
N ALA A 126 -11.65 3.38 8.78
CA ALA A 126 -13.05 3.14 9.14
C ALA A 126 -14.02 3.77 8.12
N LYS A 127 -13.73 4.97 7.59
CA LYS A 127 -14.52 5.58 6.50
C LYS A 127 -14.41 4.84 5.18
N CYS A 128 -13.36 4.04 5.00
CA CYS A 128 -13.18 3.15 3.86
C CYS A 128 -13.80 1.75 4.10
N GLY A 129 -14.45 1.53 5.25
CA GLY A 129 -15.10 0.25 5.59
C GLY A 129 -14.20 -0.76 6.32
N TYR A 130 -12.96 -0.39 6.68
CA TYR A 130 -12.07 -1.27 7.44
C TYR A 130 -12.40 -1.27 8.92
N SER A 131 -12.18 -2.41 9.56
CA SER A 131 -12.36 -2.64 10.99
C SER A 131 -11.05 -3.01 11.66
N THR A 132 -10.87 -2.69 12.94
CA THR A 132 -9.68 -3.12 13.70
C THR A 132 -9.65 -4.64 13.83
N CYS A 133 -8.48 -5.24 13.63
CA CYS A 133 -8.28 -6.68 13.77
C CYS A 133 -7.05 -7.02 14.61
N GLY A 134 -6.93 -8.30 14.95
CA GLY A 134 -5.78 -8.80 15.71
C GLY A 134 -4.44 -8.63 14.99
N PRO A 135 -3.31 -8.88 15.67
CA PRO A 135 -1.99 -8.86 15.06
C PRO A 135 -1.91 -9.78 13.82
N VAL A 136 -1.50 -9.21 12.68
CA VAL A 136 -1.23 -9.92 11.44
C VAL A 136 0.22 -9.65 11.07
N PHE A 137 0.99 -10.72 10.94
CA PHE A 137 2.39 -10.64 10.59
C PHE A 137 2.54 -10.57 9.07
N ASN A 138 2.85 -9.38 8.56
CA ASN A 138 3.36 -9.25 7.21
C ASN A 138 4.85 -9.64 7.22
N VAL A 139 5.13 -10.93 7.02
CA VAL A 139 6.49 -11.38 6.73
C VAL A 139 6.83 -10.86 5.35
N GLY A 140 7.56 -9.74 5.28
CA GLY A 140 8.06 -9.15 4.04
C GLY A 140 8.97 -10.12 3.25
N ALA A 141 9.75 -9.59 2.30
CA ALA A 141 10.53 -10.31 1.27
C ALA A 141 11.50 -11.46 1.68
N ASN A 142 11.44 -11.97 2.90
CA ASN A 142 12.12 -13.15 3.42
C ASN A 142 11.16 -14.35 3.65
N THR A 143 10.11 -14.50 2.83
CA THR A 143 9.22 -15.68 2.87
C THR A 143 10.00 -16.99 2.77
N ALA A 144 11.07 -17.01 1.97
CA ALA A 144 11.97 -18.17 1.82
C ALA A 144 12.71 -18.57 3.12
N LEU A 145 12.93 -17.64 4.06
CA LEU A 145 13.52 -17.98 5.37
C LEU A 145 12.46 -18.49 6.35
N PHE A 146 11.23 -17.97 6.27
CA PHE A 146 10.14 -18.39 7.16
C PHE A 146 9.68 -19.82 6.87
N GLU A 147 9.56 -20.18 5.59
CA GLU A 147 9.26 -21.55 5.14
C GLU A 147 10.39 -22.53 5.49
N ARG A 148 11.65 -22.11 5.34
CA ARG A 148 12.82 -22.97 5.56
C ARG A 148 13.07 -23.33 7.03
N PHE A 149 12.61 -22.51 7.98
CA PHE A 149 12.90 -22.72 9.40
C PHE A 149 11.68 -23.10 10.27
N GLY A 150 10.47 -23.19 9.72
CA GLY A 150 9.32 -23.73 10.46
C GLY A 150 9.01 -23.01 11.78
N LEU A 151 9.37 -21.73 11.92
CA LEU A 151 9.26 -20.95 13.15
C LEU A 151 7.84 -20.41 13.38
N GLY A 152 6.86 -21.31 13.34
CA GLY A 152 5.44 -20.98 13.52
C GLY A 152 5.03 -20.55 14.93
N ARG A 153 5.94 -20.53 15.92
CA ARG A 153 5.64 -20.12 17.30
C ARG A 153 6.86 -19.47 17.95
N SER A 154 6.58 -18.45 18.76
CA SER A 154 7.52 -17.65 19.57
C SER A 154 8.28 -16.54 18.85
N PHE A 155 7.64 -15.39 18.69
CA PHE A 155 8.21 -14.12 19.15
C PHE A 155 7.06 -13.25 19.70
N SER A 156 6.88 -13.32 21.02
CA SER A 156 6.22 -12.28 21.80
C SER A 156 7.23 -11.16 22.02
N SER A 157 6.74 -9.93 22.01
CA SER A 157 7.46 -8.67 22.28
C SER A 157 8.29 -8.10 21.12
N ALA A 158 7.72 -7.05 20.51
CA ALA A 158 8.38 -5.83 19.99
C ALA A 158 7.67 -5.31 18.73
N PHE A 159 6.44 -4.79 18.84
CA PHE A 159 5.86 -3.76 17.95
C PHE A 159 4.51 -3.31 18.55
N ASN A 160 4.57 -2.76 19.75
CA ASN A 160 3.38 -2.29 20.46
C ASN A 160 3.14 -0.82 20.11
N GLU A 161 2.49 -0.53 18.96
CA GLU A 161 1.99 0.83 18.64
C GLU A 161 1.19 0.97 17.34
N SER A 162 1.09 -0.07 16.50
CA SER A 162 0.32 -0.01 15.24
C SER A 162 -0.84 -0.99 15.30
N CYS A 163 -2.06 -0.52 15.02
CA CYS A 163 -3.22 -1.40 14.92
C CYS A 163 -3.34 -1.92 13.49
N ASN A 164 -3.64 -3.20 13.35
CA ASN A 164 -4.04 -3.73 12.06
C ASN A 164 -5.53 -3.44 11.84
N VAL A 165 -5.86 -3.18 10.58
CA VAL A 165 -7.24 -3.10 10.14
C VAL A 165 -7.44 -4.01 8.94
N CYS A 166 -8.62 -4.63 8.85
CA CYS A 166 -9.04 -5.48 7.76
C CYS A 166 -10.52 -5.30 7.39
#